data_AF-A0ABD0XTY5-F1
#
_entry.id   AF-A0ABD0XTY5-F1
#
_cell.length_a   1.000
_cell.length_b   1.000
_cell.length_c   1.000
_cell.angle_alpha   90.00
_cell.angle_beta   90.00
_cell.angle_gamma   90.00
#
_symmetry.space_group_name_H-M   'P 1'
#
loop_
_entity.id
_entity.type
_entity.pdbx_description
1 polymer ?
#
loop_
_entity_poly.entity_id
_entity_poly.type
_entity_poly.pdbx_seq_one_letter_code
_entity_poly.pdbx_strand_id
1 'polypeptide(L)'
;MFRLLMTTEYLLLLVLRAGESSGSVVNSCESCHEKASCLDSPVEHEKGGAFRTRSVSCTCQDGFVGDGITCYDLELCADGSCCFQGYRWASELGCVDVDECSLPDEPCPPPQARTASVLMGHLAVLIPANTTPH
;
A
#
# COMPACT_ATOMS: atom_id res chain seq x y z
N MET A 1 -47.73 -7.64 5.08
CA MET A 1 -47.31 -6.22 5.09
C MET A 1 -46.21 -6.09 6.14
N PHE A 2 -44.94 -6.27 5.75
CA PHE A 2 -43.78 -6.19 6.63
C PHE A 2 -43.55 -4.72 7.03
N ARG A 3 -43.96 -4.32 8.23
CA ARG A 3 -43.50 -3.09 8.87
C ARG A 3 -42.87 -3.46 10.20
N LEU A 4 -41.66 -4.00 10.12
CA LEU A 4 -40.78 -4.21 11.26
C LEU A 4 -39.73 -3.10 11.29
N LEU A 5 -39.91 -2.21 12.26
CA LEU A 5 -38.89 -1.53 13.06
C LEU A 5 -37.45 -1.61 12.52
N MET A 6 -37.07 -0.65 11.67
CA MET A 6 -35.67 -0.29 11.44
C MET A 6 -35.35 0.87 12.39
N THR A 7 -35.03 0.49 13.62
CA THR A 7 -34.68 1.36 14.73
C THR A 7 -33.45 2.20 14.39
N THR A 8 -33.38 3.35 15.05
CA THR A 8 -32.39 4.43 15.03
C THR A 8 -30.90 4.03 15.13
N GLU A 9 -30.59 2.74 15.22
CA GLU A 9 -29.23 2.20 15.30
C GLU A 9 -28.56 2.04 13.92
N TYR A 10 -29.33 1.96 12.83
CA TYR A 10 -28.77 1.79 11.48
C TYR A 10 -28.12 3.08 10.94
N LEU A 11 -28.65 4.24 11.32
CA LEU A 11 -28.13 5.53 10.85
C LEU A 11 -26.77 5.86 11.48
N LEU A 12 -26.47 5.32 12.66
CA LEU A 12 -25.18 5.50 13.35
C LEU A 12 -24.05 4.67 12.71
N LEU A 13 -24.38 3.59 11.99
CA LEU A 13 -23.41 2.74 11.30
C LEU A 13 -22.91 3.31 9.96
N LEU A 14 -23.57 4.33 9.40
CA LEU A 14 -23.17 4.93 8.12
C LEU A 14 -22.04 5.98 8.26
N VAL A 15 -21.66 6.37 9.47
CA VAL A 15 -20.68 7.47 9.70
C VAL A 15 -19.25 6.98 10.01
N LEU A 16 -19.01 5.66 10.15
CA LEU A 16 -17.68 5.10 10.47
C LEU A 16 -16.98 4.38 9.31
N ARG A 17 -17.04 4.92 8.09
CA ARG A 17 -16.14 4.48 7.01
C ARG A 17 -15.37 5.66 6.43
N ALA A 18 -14.64 6.38 7.29
CA ALA A 18 -13.39 6.97 6.85
C ALA A 18 -12.40 5.81 6.79
N GLY A 19 -12.05 5.37 5.58
CA GLY A 19 -10.97 4.41 5.40
C GLY A 19 -9.70 4.99 6.01
N GLU A 20 -9.13 4.28 6.97
CA GLU A 20 -7.77 4.53 7.44
C GLU A 20 -6.85 4.17 6.28
N SER A 21 -6.48 5.18 5.49
CA SER A 21 -5.45 5.04 4.48
C SER A 21 -4.16 4.70 5.23
N SER A 22 -3.79 3.43 5.24
CA SER A 22 -2.45 2.97 5.59
C SER A 22 -1.48 3.48 4.53
N GLY A 23 -1.26 4.79 4.50
CA GLY A 23 -0.15 5.42 3.81
C GLY A 23 0.88 5.77 4.88
N SER A 24 2.10 5.27 4.72
CA SER A 24 3.17 5.68 5.61
C SER A 24 3.43 7.16 5.42
N VAL A 25 3.11 7.93 6.45
CA VAL A 25 3.39 9.35 6.46
C VAL A 25 4.89 9.51 6.69
N VAL A 26 5.62 9.82 5.63
CA VAL A 26 7.02 10.26 5.71
C VAL A 26 7.06 11.63 6.40
N ASN A 27 7.58 11.65 7.62
CA ASN A 27 7.53 12.85 8.48
C ASN A 27 8.90 13.54 8.64
N SER A 28 9.96 12.93 8.09
CA SER A 28 11.34 13.43 8.12
C SER A 28 12.17 12.88 6.95
N CYS A 29 13.13 13.66 6.46
CA CYS A 29 14.08 13.21 5.42
C CYS A 29 14.95 12.02 5.82
N GLU A 30 15.10 11.78 7.12
CA GLU A 30 15.89 10.65 7.63
C GLU A 30 15.27 9.30 7.29
N SER A 31 13.99 9.28 6.91
CA SER A 31 13.30 8.07 6.46
C SER A 31 13.54 7.73 4.99
N CYS A 32 14.10 8.65 4.20
CA CYS A 32 14.39 8.40 2.80
C CYS A 32 15.55 7.40 2.64
N HIS A 33 15.53 6.62 1.56
CA HIS A 33 16.66 5.79 1.18
C HIS A 33 17.92 6.65 0.96
N GLU A 34 19.11 6.10 1.20
CA GLU A 34 20.38 6.83 0.94
C GLU A 34 20.56 7.20 -0.55
N LYS A 35 19.91 6.48 -1.46
CA LYS A 35 19.85 6.76 -2.90
C LYS A 35 18.61 7.55 -3.31
N ALA A 36 17.92 8.18 -2.37
CA ALA A 36 16.83 9.08 -2.63
C ALA A 36 17.21 10.53 -2.31
N SER A 37 16.63 11.46 -3.04
CA SER A 37 16.64 12.89 -2.75
C SER A 37 15.42 13.22 -1.89
N CYS A 38 15.62 14.02 -0.84
CA CYS A 38 14.54 14.48 0.01
C CYS A 38 14.09 15.91 -0.36
N LEU A 39 12.79 16.08 -0.55
CA LEU A 39 12.15 17.39 -0.70
C LEU A 39 11.24 17.66 0.49
N ASP A 40 11.62 18.65 1.29
CA ASP A 40 10.86 19.15 2.42
C ASP A 40 10.06 20.40 2.02
N SER A 41 8.76 20.24 1.82
CA SER A 41 7.89 21.34 1.43
C SER A 41 7.01 21.77 2.61
N PRO A 42 7.01 23.05 3.01
CA PRO A 42 5.99 23.58 3.90
C PRO A 42 4.67 23.60 3.14
N VAL A 43 3.66 22.87 3.62
CA VAL A 43 2.32 22.96 3.02
C VAL A 43 1.65 24.20 3.59
N GLU A 44 1.70 25.28 2.83
CA GLU A 44 0.98 26.50 3.17
C GLU A 44 -0.50 26.28 2.86
N HIS A 45 -1.25 25.81 3.86
CA HIS A 45 -2.71 25.83 3.77
C HIS A 45 -3.17 27.28 3.84
N GLU A 46 -3.44 27.87 2.68
CA GLU A 46 -4.16 29.13 2.58
C GLU A 46 -5.50 29.01 3.32
N LYS A 47 -5.65 29.85 4.36
CA LYS A 47 -6.88 30.21 5.09
C LYS A 47 -7.21 29.43 6.38
N GLY A 48 -6.64 29.93 7.49
CA GLY A 48 -7.41 30.14 8.73
C GLY A 48 -7.41 29.04 9.80
N GLY A 49 -6.46 28.10 9.81
CA GLY A 49 -6.28 27.14 10.90
C GLY A 49 -4.81 26.91 11.23
N ALA A 50 -4.45 26.86 12.52
CA ALA A 50 -3.08 26.76 13.03
C ALA A 50 -2.44 25.36 12.86
N PHE A 51 -2.55 24.73 11.69
CA PHE A 51 -1.92 23.46 11.40
C PHE A 51 -0.85 23.63 10.33
N ARG A 52 0.41 23.75 10.75
CA ARG A 52 1.59 23.70 9.86
C ARG A 52 1.81 22.24 9.46
N THR A 53 1.17 21.80 8.38
CA THR A 53 1.54 20.53 7.74
C THR A 53 2.85 20.73 7.00
N ARG A 54 3.85 19.92 7.35
CA ARG A 54 5.04 19.74 6.53
C ARG A 54 4.81 18.49 5.71
N SER A 55 5.05 18.54 4.40
CA SER A 55 5.10 17.35 3.57
C SER A 55 6.56 17.05 3.24
N VAL A 56 6.92 15.79 3.41
CA VAL A 56 8.21 15.26 2.98
C VAL A 56 7.96 14.38 1.77
N SER A 57 8.80 14.49 0.76
CA SER A 57 8.76 13.58 -0.40
C SER A 57 10.17 13.04 -0.64
N CYS A 58 10.28 11.72 -0.77
CA CYS A 58 11.50 11.04 -1.17
C CYS A 58 11.38 10.67 -2.65
N THR A 59 12.43 10.89 -3.43
CA THR A 59 12.48 10.51 -4.85
C THR A 59 13.80 9.84 -5.15
N CYS A 60 13.79 8.63 -5.72
CA CYS A 60 15.04 7.93 -6.08
C CYS A 60 15.88 8.76 -7.06
N GLN A 61 17.20 8.69 -6.89
CA GLN A 61 18.16 9.36 -7.77
C GLN A 61 18.18 8.72 -9.16
N ASP A 62 18.76 9.43 -10.15
CA ASP A 62 18.95 8.90 -11.50
C ASP A 62 19.70 7.56 -11.47
N GLY A 63 19.21 6.59 -12.24
CA GLY A 63 19.73 5.22 -12.23
C GLY A 63 19.07 4.31 -11.19
N PHE A 64 18.16 4.82 -10.36
CA PHE A 64 17.43 4.05 -9.36
C PHE A 64 15.91 4.18 -9.52
N VAL A 65 15.16 3.20 -9.04
CA VAL A 65 13.69 3.16 -9.11
C VAL A 65 13.07 2.61 -7.83
N GLY A 66 11.90 3.11 -7.45
CA GLY A 66 11.17 2.67 -6.26
C GLY A 66 10.30 3.80 -5.69
N ASP A 67 9.92 3.68 -4.41
CA ASP A 67 9.02 4.61 -3.71
C ASP A 67 9.76 5.74 -2.97
N GLY A 68 11.10 5.76 -3.05
CA GLY A 68 11.96 6.74 -2.38
C GLY A 68 12.37 6.35 -0.94
N ILE A 69 11.70 5.36 -0.35
CA ILE A 69 12.10 4.70 0.91
C ILE A 69 12.94 3.47 0.61
N THR A 70 12.57 2.76 -0.45
CA THR A 70 13.33 1.70 -1.08
C THR A 70 13.66 2.12 -2.51
N CYS A 71 14.94 2.13 -2.86
CA CYS A 71 15.40 2.41 -4.21
C CYS A 71 16.28 1.27 -4.71
N TYR A 72 15.92 0.73 -5.87
CA TYR A 72 16.61 -0.36 -6.55
C TYR A 72 17.47 0.19 -7.69
N ASP A 73 18.65 -0.35 -7.88
CA ASP A 73 19.54 0.01 -8.99
C ASP A 73 19.02 -0.59 -10.30
N LEU A 74 18.85 0.23 -11.33
CA LEU A 74 18.24 -0.20 -12.59
C LEU A 74 19.08 -1.21 -13.37
N GLU A 75 20.40 -1.08 -13.33
CA GLU A 75 21.31 -1.95 -14.08
C GLU A 75 21.58 -3.24 -13.32
N LEU A 76 21.84 -3.14 -12.02
CA LEU A 76 22.11 -4.31 -11.17
C LEU A 76 20.89 -5.20 -11.00
N CYS A 77 19.69 -4.62 -10.99
CA CYS A 77 18.45 -5.37 -10.81
C CYS A 77 17.76 -5.77 -12.12
N ALA A 78 18.38 -5.48 -13.28
CA ALA A 78 17.79 -5.78 -14.59
C ALA A 78 17.51 -7.27 -14.82
N ASP A 79 18.26 -8.17 -14.17
CA ASP A 79 18.07 -9.62 -14.22
C ASP A 79 17.01 -10.12 -13.21
N GLY A 80 16.47 -9.23 -12.37
CA GLY A 80 15.48 -9.54 -11.35
C GLY A 80 16.04 -10.12 -10.05
N SER A 81 17.37 -10.17 -9.90
CA SER A 81 18.03 -10.72 -8.70
C SER A 81 17.77 -9.94 -7.42
N CYS A 82 17.33 -8.68 -7.52
CA CYS A 82 17.06 -7.82 -6.38
C CYS A 82 15.71 -8.07 -5.69
N CYS A 83 14.80 -8.82 -6.33
CA CYS A 83 13.47 -9.04 -5.79
C CYS A 83 13.42 -10.33 -4.97
N PHE A 84 12.73 -10.26 -3.82
CA PHE A 84 12.41 -11.45 -3.06
C PHE A 84 11.43 -12.35 -3.83
N GLN A 85 11.35 -13.62 -3.44
CA GLN A 85 10.38 -14.54 -4.01
C GLN A 85 8.95 -14.03 -3.76
N GLY A 86 8.10 -14.06 -4.78
CA GLY A 86 6.78 -13.42 -4.77
C GLY A 86 6.74 -12.05 -5.45
N TYR A 87 7.88 -11.54 -5.90
CA TYR A 87 8.01 -10.24 -6.55
C TYR A 87 8.69 -10.37 -7.90
N ARG A 88 8.25 -9.55 -8.86
CA ARG A 88 8.89 -9.43 -10.18
C ARG A 88 9.51 -8.06 -10.33
N TRP A 89 10.62 -8.01 -11.04
CA TRP A 89 11.25 -6.76 -11.42
C TRP A 89 10.45 -6.02 -12.49
N ALA A 90 10.33 -4.70 -12.32
CA ALA A 90 9.81 -3.76 -13.29
C ALA A 90 10.71 -2.51 -13.30
N SER A 91 11.28 -2.17 -14.45
CA SER A 91 12.20 -1.03 -14.61
C SER A 91 11.64 0.33 -14.21
N GLU A 92 10.31 0.49 -14.20
CA GLU A 92 9.65 1.76 -13.88
C GLU A 92 9.11 1.82 -12.44
N LEU A 93 9.01 0.67 -11.77
CA LEU A 93 8.35 0.54 -10.46
C LEU A 93 9.22 -0.16 -9.41
N GLY A 94 10.33 -0.79 -9.80
CA GLY A 94 11.14 -1.65 -8.95
C GLY A 94 10.54 -3.05 -8.80
N CYS A 95 10.68 -3.64 -7.61
CA CYS A 95 10.05 -4.93 -7.30
C CYS A 95 8.56 -4.76 -7.05
N VAL A 96 7.75 -5.33 -7.94
CA VAL A 96 6.28 -5.32 -7.83
C VAL A 96 5.78 -6.70 -7.43
N ASP A 97 4.76 -6.71 -6.59
CA ASP A 97 4.08 -7.93 -6.19
C ASP A 97 3.58 -8.72 -7.41
N VAL A 98 3.80 -10.01 -7.40
CA VAL A 98 3.21 -10.92 -8.38
C VAL A 98 1.90 -11.40 -7.79
N ASP A 99 0.79 -11.19 -8.48
CA ASP A 99 -0.53 -11.59 -8.00
C ASP A 99 -0.73 -13.13 -8.02
N GLU A 100 0.09 -13.90 -7.29
CA GLU A 100 -0.01 -15.36 -7.23
C GLU A 100 -1.36 -15.81 -6.68
N CYS A 101 -1.99 -14.98 -5.85
CA CYS A 101 -3.33 -15.26 -5.31
C CYS A 101 -4.46 -15.17 -6.35
N SER A 102 -4.18 -14.67 -7.55
CA SER A 102 -5.11 -14.72 -8.69
C SER A 102 -4.84 -15.91 -9.62
N LEU A 103 -3.75 -16.66 -9.39
CA LEU A 103 -3.38 -17.82 -10.18
C LEU A 103 -3.97 -19.10 -9.55
N PRO A 104 -4.46 -20.04 -10.37
CA PRO A 104 -5.17 -21.24 -9.88
C PRO A 104 -4.28 -22.31 -9.21
N ASP A 105 -2.95 -22.27 -9.39
CA ASP A 105 -2.07 -23.40 -9.07
C ASP A 105 -0.93 -23.09 -8.07
N GLU A 106 -0.77 -21.85 -7.59
CA GLU A 106 0.34 -21.46 -6.71
C GLU A 106 -0.15 -21.02 -5.30
N PRO A 107 0.37 -21.61 -4.21
CA PRO A 107 -0.02 -21.22 -2.85
C PRO A 107 0.54 -19.83 -2.48
N CYS A 108 -0.34 -18.92 -2.06
CA CYS A 108 0.04 -17.56 -1.63
C CYS A 108 1.11 -17.58 -0.50
N PRO A 109 2.22 -16.85 -0.62
CA PRO A 109 3.19 -16.71 0.46
C PRO A 109 2.60 -15.91 1.66
N PRO A 110 2.86 -16.31 2.91
CA PRO A 110 2.49 -15.50 4.08
C PRO A 110 3.30 -14.19 4.08
N PRO A 111 2.70 -13.01 4.42
CA PRO A 111 1.45 -12.78 5.15
C PRO A 111 0.18 -12.63 4.29
N GLN A 112 0.27 -12.78 2.97
CA GLN A 112 -0.85 -12.56 2.04
C GLN A 112 -1.81 -13.76 1.97
N ALA A 113 -1.38 -14.91 2.50
CA ALA A 113 -2.20 -16.09 2.70
C ALA A 113 -3.36 -15.80 3.67
N ARG A 114 -4.57 -15.57 3.15
CA ARG A 114 -5.78 -15.51 3.98
C ARG A 114 -6.19 -16.90 4.47
N THR A 115 -6.73 -16.96 5.68
CA THR A 115 -7.47 -18.13 6.17
C THR A 115 -8.72 -18.35 5.32
N ALA A 116 -8.84 -19.54 4.73
CA ALA A 116 -10.06 -19.97 4.07
C ALA A 116 -11.19 -20.11 5.11
N SER A 117 -12.30 -19.40 4.92
CA SER A 117 -13.51 -19.61 5.74
C SER A 117 -14.52 -20.40 4.90
N VAL A 118 -14.80 -21.64 5.30
CA VAL A 118 -15.82 -22.48 4.66
C VAL A 118 -17.19 -22.00 5.10
N LEU A 119 -17.88 -21.22 4.27
CA LEU A 119 -19.29 -20.89 4.48
C LEU A 119 -20.13 -21.70 3.48
N MET A 120 -20.93 -22.64 4.00
CA MET A 120 -21.93 -23.39 3.21
C MET A 120 -21.37 -24.13 1.98
N GLY A 121 -20.22 -24.81 2.14
CA GLY A 121 -19.70 -25.75 1.13
C GLY A 121 -19.12 -25.13 -0.14
N HIS A 122 -19.00 -23.80 -0.21
CA HIS A 122 -18.29 -23.11 -1.29
C HIS A 122 -17.05 -22.43 -0.73
N LEU A 123 -15.91 -22.64 -1.39
CA LEU A 123 -14.66 -21.94 -1.06
C LEU A 123 -14.80 -20.49 -1.53
N ALA A 124 -15.12 -19.58 -0.61
CA ALA A 124 -15.09 -18.15 -0.88
C ALA A 124 -13.71 -17.61 -0.52
N VAL A 125 -12.88 -17.37 -1.53
CA VAL A 125 -11.62 -16.65 -1.37
C VAL A 125 -11.94 -15.15 -1.35
N LEU A 126 -11.86 -14.52 -0.18
CA LEU A 126 -11.73 -13.07 -0.13
C LEU A 126 -10.30 -12.77 -0.64
N ILE A 127 -10.12 -11.82 -1.57
CA ILE A 127 -8.81 -11.35 -2.09
C ILE A 127 -8.54 -9.96 -1.45
N PRO A 128 -7.33 -9.59 -0.97
CA PRO A 128 -7.10 -8.25 -0.47
C PRO A 128 -6.82 -7.40 -1.71
N ALA A 129 -7.34 -6.19 -1.77
CA ALA A 129 -6.73 -5.26 -2.70
C ALA A 129 -5.29 -5.01 -2.22
N ASN A 130 -4.31 -5.48 -2.98
CA ASN A 130 -3.00 -4.85 -3.16
C ASN A 130 -2.33 -4.37 -1.87
N THR A 131 -1.65 -5.26 -1.13
CA THR A 131 -0.76 -4.84 -0.04
C THR A 131 0.64 -4.62 -0.61
N THR A 132 0.93 -3.40 -1.04
CA THR A 132 2.29 -2.90 -1.25
C THR A 132 3.12 -3.09 0.02
N PRO A 133 4.30 -3.73 0.00
CA PRO A 133 5.18 -3.74 1.16
C PRO A 133 5.90 -2.40 1.28
N HIS A 134 6.22 -2.09 2.53
CA HIS A 134 6.99 -0.95 2.98
C HIS A 134 8.43 -1.37 3.32
#